data_AF-A0A940NWF2-F1
#
_entry.id   AF-A0A940NWF2-F1
#
_cell.length_a   1.000
_cell.length_b   1.000
_cell.length_c   1.000
_cell.angle_alpha   90.00
_cell.angle_beta   90.00
_cell.angle_gamma   90.00
#
_symmetry.space_group_name_H-M   'P 1'
#
loop_
_entity.id
_entity.type
_entity.pdbx_description
1 polymer ?
#
loop_
_entity_poly.entity_id
_entity_poly.type
_entity_poly.pdbx_seq_one_letter_code
_entity_poly.pdbx_strand_id
1 'polypeptide(L)'
;MKHKNCNSFRKDERNMSSYDHFETVIELRQSILWGGEVSFAYQGETYGIFRTEHELLLTHKKTEIPFSDMDALLNYTLNGERLIDVLLKAEITWRKI
;
A
#
# COMPACT_ATOMS: atom_id res chain seq x y z
N MET A 1 51.40 -4.85 11.23
CA MET A 1 50.45 -5.20 10.15
C MET A 1 49.12 -5.57 10.80
N LYS A 2 48.04 -4.90 10.42
CA LYS A 2 46.74 -4.93 11.12
C LYS A 2 46.00 -6.23 10.79
N HIS A 3 45.73 -7.06 11.80
CA HIS A 3 44.69 -8.09 11.75
C HIS A 3 43.48 -7.56 12.55
N LYS A 4 42.42 -7.18 11.85
CA LYS A 4 41.07 -7.03 12.42
C LYS A 4 40.08 -7.38 11.32
N ASN A 5 39.41 -8.52 11.46
CA ASN A 5 38.09 -8.87 10.91
C ASN A 5 37.80 -10.32 11.31
N CYS A 6 36.65 -10.73 11.83
CA CYS A 6 35.33 -10.11 11.87
C CYS A 6 34.70 -10.39 13.23
N ASN A 7 34.38 -9.32 13.97
CA ASN A 7 33.27 -9.34 14.90
C ASN A 7 32.29 -8.34 14.32
N SER A 8 31.24 -8.80 13.64
CA SER A 8 30.17 -7.91 13.21
C SER A 8 28.83 -8.60 13.40
N PHE A 9 28.29 -8.36 14.60
CA PHE A 9 26.90 -8.05 14.88
C PHE A 9 25.86 -8.71 13.97
N ARG A 10 25.11 -9.64 14.58
CA ARG A 10 23.67 -9.77 14.32
C ARG A 10 23.08 -8.36 14.32
N LYS A 11 22.82 -7.81 13.14
CA LYS A 11 21.87 -6.72 12.99
C LYS A 11 20.53 -7.39 12.74
N ASP A 12 19.70 -7.40 13.77
CA ASP A 12 18.26 -7.35 13.61
C ASP A 12 17.94 -6.20 12.64
N GLU A 13 17.81 -6.52 11.36
CA GLU A 13 17.41 -5.56 10.31
C GLU A 13 15.97 -5.86 9.89
N ARG A 14 15.05 -5.83 10.87
CA ARG A 14 13.60 -5.68 10.61
C ARG A 14 13.17 -4.24 10.84
N ASN A 15 14.02 -3.28 10.46
CA ASN A 15 13.66 -1.87 10.38
C ASN A 15 13.92 -1.37 8.96
N MET A 16 13.42 -2.12 7.96
CA MET A 16 13.23 -1.59 6.63
C MET A 16 11.87 -0.90 6.62
N SER A 17 11.84 0.30 7.20
CA SER A 17 10.86 1.34 6.86
C SER A 17 11.10 1.78 5.41
N SER A 18 11.04 0.83 4.48
CA SER A 18 10.94 1.15 3.07
C SER A 18 9.49 1.49 2.85
N TYR A 19 9.21 2.78 2.74
CA TYR A 19 8.01 3.29 2.13
C TYR A 19 7.73 2.48 0.85
N ASP A 20 6.69 1.66 0.91
CA ASP A 20 6.54 0.50 0.02
C ASP A 20 5.67 0.90 -1.17
N HIS A 21 6.20 1.81 -2.01
CA HIS A 21 5.48 2.21 -3.22
C HIS A 21 5.23 0.98 -4.11
N PHE A 22 4.05 0.90 -4.71
CA PHE A 22 3.82 -0.11 -5.76
C PHE A 22 4.63 0.27 -7.00
N GLU A 23 5.57 -0.58 -7.39
CA GLU A 23 6.35 -0.35 -8.62
C GLU A 23 5.49 -0.51 -9.86
N THR A 24 4.46 -1.38 -9.80
CA THR A 24 3.57 -1.65 -10.92
C THR A 24 2.10 -1.79 -10.52
N VAL A 25 1.21 -1.50 -11.49
CA VAL A 25 -0.24 -1.74 -11.37
C VAL A 25 -0.56 -3.22 -11.13
N ILE A 26 0.27 -4.14 -11.65
CA ILE A 26 0.08 -5.58 -11.50
C ILE A 26 0.24 -5.97 -10.02
N GLU A 27 1.31 -5.50 -9.37
CA GLU A 27 1.53 -5.74 -7.94
C GLU A 27 0.43 -5.14 -7.07
N LEU A 28 -0.01 -3.93 -7.41
CA LEU A 28 -1.14 -3.30 -6.73
C LEU A 28 -2.40 -4.18 -6.81
N ARG A 29 -2.74 -4.63 -8.03
CA ARG A 29 -3.90 -5.51 -8.25
C ARG A 29 -3.77 -6.81 -7.48
N GLN A 30 -2.61 -7.45 -7.49
CA GLN A 30 -2.37 -8.70 -6.76
C GLN A 30 -2.49 -8.51 -5.25
N SER A 31 -1.91 -7.44 -4.71
CA SER A 31 -1.95 -7.13 -3.28
C SER A 31 -3.38 -6.99 -2.77
N ILE A 32 -4.25 -6.30 -3.52
CA ILE A 32 -5.66 -6.13 -3.11
C ILE A 32 -6.47 -7.42 -3.38
N LEU A 33 -6.20 -8.12 -4.49
CA LEU A 33 -6.94 -9.34 -4.85
C LEU A 33 -6.68 -10.51 -3.90
N TRP A 34 -5.48 -10.63 -3.33
CA TRP A 34 -5.15 -11.72 -2.40
C TRP A 34 -5.79 -11.57 -1.01
N GLY A 35 -6.70 -10.61 -0.85
CA GLY A 35 -7.38 -10.34 0.43
C GLY A 35 -6.60 -9.36 1.30
N GLY A 36 -5.66 -8.66 0.68
CA GLY A 36 -4.81 -7.72 1.35
C GLY A 36 -5.51 -6.42 1.71
N GLU A 37 -4.97 -5.78 2.73
CA GLU A 37 -5.32 -4.43 3.15
C GLU A 37 -4.15 -3.52 2.78
N VAL A 38 -4.44 -2.38 2.16
CA VAL A 38 -3.45 -1.40 1.69
C VAL A 38 -3.81 -0.05 2.29
N SER A 39 -2.94 0.48 3.15
CA SER A 39 -3.05 1.85 3.67
C SER A 39 -2.02 2.74 3.01
N PHE A 40 -2.44 3.93 2.59
CA PHE A 40 -1.59 4.88 1.88
C PHE A 40 -1.86 6.30 2.33
N ALA A 41 -0.82 7.14 2.31
CA ALA A 41 -0.91 8.56 2.59
C ALA A 41 -0.99 9.35 1.28
N TYR A 42 -2.01 10.20 1.16
CA TYR A 42 -2.20 11.08 0.02
C TYR A 42 -2.67 12.46 0.49
N GLN A 43 -1.98 13.51 0.05
CA GLN A 43 -2.26 14.91 0.43
C GLN A 43 -2.37 15.16 1.96
N GLY A 44 -1.59 14.42 2.75
CA GLY A 44 -1.61 14.53 4.21
C GLY A 44 -2.76 13.79 4.89
N GLU A 45 -3.55 13.02 4.14
CA GLU A 45 -4.61 12.16 4.66
C GLU A 45 -4.27 10.68 4.47
N THR A 46 -4.71 9.83 5.41
CA THR A 46 -4.56 8.38 5.31
C THR A 46 -5.82 7.76 4.75
N TYR A 47 -5.64 6.96 3.70
CA TYR A 47 -6.67 6.16 3.05
C TYR A 47 -6.34 4.68 3.22
N GLY A 48 -7.36 3.84 3.20
CA GLY A 48 -7.22 2.39 3.26
C GLY A 48 -8.04 1.71 2.18
N ILE A 49 -7.51 0.70 1.53
CA ILE A 49 -8.22 -0.19 0.63
C ILE A 49 -8.20 -1.57 1.25
N PHE A 50 -9.34 -2.22 1.34
CA PHE A 50 -9.38 -3.63 1.72
C PHE A 50 -10.47 -4.36 0.97
N ARG A 51 -10.27 -5.66 0.83
CA ARG A 51 -11.21 -6.56 0.19
C ARG A 51 -11.99 -7.33 1.25
N THR A 52 -13.31 -7.33 1.14
CA THR A 52 -14.19 -8.21 1.91
C THR A 52 -14.56 -9.44 1.08
N GLU A 53 -15.35 -10.36 1.65
CA GLU A 53 -15.87 -11.51 0.90
C GLU A 53 -16.73 -11.12 -0.30
N HIS A 54 -17.33 -9.93 -0.28
CA HIS A 54 -18.34 -9.50 -1.25
C HIS A 54 -17.91 -8.32 -2.12
N GLU A 55 -17.04 -7.44 -1.63
CA GLU A 55 -16.77 -6.16 -2.28
C GLU A 55 -15.38 -5.60 -1.93
N LEU A 56 -14.98 -4.54 -2.63
CA LEU A 56 -13.79 -3.76 -2.33
C LEU A 56 -14.19 -2.47 -1.62
N LEU A 57 -13.54 -2.15 -0.51
CA LEU A 57 -13.84 -0.96 0.28
C LEU A 57 -12.66 0.00 0.24
N LEU A 58 -12.91 1.24 -0.19
CA LEU A 58 -12.01 2.38 0.05
C LEU A 58 -12.45 3.09 1.32
N THR A 59 -11.53 3.35 2.21
CA THR A 59 -11.79 3.95 3.52
C THR A 59 -11.01 5.24 3.72
N HIS A 60 -11.68 6.19 4.36
CA HIS A 60 -11.13 7.50 4.70
C HIS A 60 -11.85 8.04 5.93
N LYS A 61 -11.13 8.34 7.02
CA LYS A 61 -11.70 9.01 8.22
C LYS A 61 -13.05 8.45 8.71
N LYS A 62 -13.24 7.12 8.66
CA LYS A 62 -14.47 6.36 9.01
C LYS A 62 -15.58 6.31 7.95
N THR A 63 -15.36 6.90 6.79
CA THR A 63 -16.19 6.67 5.61
C THR A 63 -15.66 5.44 4.89
N GLU A 64 -16.58 4.56 4.49
CA GLU A 64 -16.32 3.38 3.69
C GLU A 64 -17.09 3.54 2.38
N ILE A 65 -16.38 3.44 1.26
CA ILE A 65 -16.93 3.57 -0.08
C ILE A 65 -16.84 2.19 -0.75
N PRO A 66 -17.98 1.53 -0.98
CA PRO A 66 -18.00 0.23 -1.60
C PRO A 66 -17.83 0.27 -3.12
N PHE A 67 -17.11 -0.70 -3.64
CA PHE A 67 -16.89 -0.94 -5.06
C PHE A 67 -17.14 -2.40 -5.40
N SER A 68 -17.90 -2.61 -6.48
CA SER A 68 -18.27 -3.95 -6.96
C SER A 68 -17.08 -4.72 -7.54
N ASP A 69 -16.07 -4.02 -8.07
CA ASP A 69 -14.92 -4.62 -8.73
C ASP A 69 -13.68 -3.71 -8.70
N MET A 70 -12.55 -4.31 -9.02
CA MET A 70 -11.23 -3.65 -8.98
C MET A 70 -11.12 -2.52 -9.98
N ASP A 71 -11.71 -2.64 -11.17
CA ASP A 71 -11.63 -1.61 -12.19
C ASP A 71 -12.45 -0.38 -11.77
N ALA A 72 -13.61 -0.56 -11.13
CA ALA A 72 -14.38 0.52 -10.54
C ALA A 72 -13.60 1.25 -9.43
N LEU A 73 -12.93 0.48 -8.55
CA LEU A 73 -12.06 1.03 -7.50
C LEU A 73 -10.90 1.84 -8.10
N LEU A 74 -10.14 1.26 -9.04
CA LEU A 74 -8.95 1.90 -9.62
C LEU A 74 -9.26 3.12 -10.49
N ASN A 75 -10.44 3.16 -11.12
CA ASN A 75 -10.91 4.31 -11.88
C ASN A 75 -11.60 5.38 -11.00
N TYR A 76 -11.82 5.11 -9.71
CA TYR A 76 -12.36 6.09 -8.79
C TYR A 76 -11.51 7.36 -8.78
N THR A 77 -12.16 8.52 -8.86
CA THR A 77 -11.44 9.80 -8.88
C THR A 77 -11.37 10.36 -7.46
N LEU A 78 -10.16 10.32 -6.88
CA LEU A 78 -9.86 10.89 -5.59
C LEU A 78 -9.21 12.27 -5.78
N ASN A 79 -9.93 13.32 -5.36
CA ASN A 79 -9.51 14.71 -5.51
C ASN A 79 -9.02 15.10 -6.92
N GLY A 80 -9.73 14.62 -7.96
CA GLY A 80 -9.42 14.93 -9.36
C GLY A 80 -8.38 14.02 -10.02
N GLU A 81 -7.75 13.10 -9.28
CA GLU A 81 -6.84 12.09 -9.82
C GLU A 81 -7.44 10.69 -9.70
N ARG A 82 -7.18 9.81 -10.68
CA ARG A 82 -7.65 8.42 -10.58
C ARG A 82 -6.90 7.71 -9.47
N LEU A 83 -7.59 6.84 -8.75
CA LEU A 83 -7.05 6.12 -7.60
C LEU A 83 -5.82 5.29 -7.98
N ILE A 84 -5.80 4.71 -9.19
CA ILE A 84 -4.61 4.02 -9.72
C ILE A 84 -3.39 4.93 -9.80
N ASP A 85 -3.55 6.15 -10.32
CA ASP A 85 -2.46 7.12 -10.44
C ASP A 85 -2.04 7.63 -9.06
N VAL A 86 -3.00 7.78 -8.14
CA VAL A 86 -2.74 8.10 -6.73
C VAL A 86 -1.91 6.98 -6.08
N LEU A 87 -2.31 5.72 -6.18
CA LEU A 87 -1.63 4.59 -5.53
C LEU A 87 -0.21 4.35 -6.03
N LEU A 88 0.07 4.69 -7.29
CA LEU A 88 1.43 4.63 -7.85
C LEU A 88 2.33 5.78 -7.35
N LYS A 89 1.76 6.90 -6.92
CA LYS A 89 2.50 8.07 -6.39
C LYS A 89 2.49 8.13 -4.87
N ALA A 90 1.46 7.57 -4.25
CA ALA A 90 1.20 7.66 -2.83
C ALA A 90 2.22 6.84 -2.05
N GLU A 91 2.50 7.32 -0.85
CA GLU A 91 3.34 6.60 0.09
C GLU A 91 2.50 5.52 0.76
N ILE A 92 2.83 4.25 0.51
CA ILE A 92 2.16 3.14 1.17
C ILE A 92 2.71 3.05 2.59
N THR A 93 1.83 3.28 3.56
CA THR A 93 2.18 3.31 4.98
C THR A 93 2.05 1.93 5.61
N TRP A 94 1.19 1.07 5.04
CA TRP A 94 1.03 -0.31 5.47
C TRP A 94 0.40 -1.14 4.37
N ARG A 95 0.86 -2.39 4.20
CA ARG A 95 0.16 -3.37 3.38
C ARG A 95 0.23 -4.75 4.04
N LYS A 96 -0.84 -5.51 3.93
CA LYS A 96 -0.91 -6.93 4.32
C LYS A 96 -1.29 -7.72 3.09
N ILE A 97 -0.54 -8.78 2.82
CA ILE A 97 -0.74 -9.67 1.66
C ILE A 97 -1.07 -11.06 2.20
#